data_AF-A0A8T6WCW3-F1
#
_entry.id   AF-A0A8T6WCW3-F1
#
_cell.length_a   1.000
_cell.length_b   1.000
_cell.length_c   1.000
_cell.angle_alpha   90.00
_cell.angle_beta   90.00
_cell.angle_gamma   90.00
#
_symmetry.space_group_name_H-M   'P 1'
#
loop_
_entity.id
_entity.type
_entity.pdbx_description
1 polymer ?
#
loop_
_entity_poly.entity_id
_entity_poly.type
_entity_poly.pdbx_seq_one_letter_code
_entity_poly.pdbx_strand_id
1 'polypeptide(L)'
;MINFENLKEMINEEPSTWAVGHIIKIVRNFSLTICRRMLREADLNKLKQKIRDEINIWGVSFCLGELAKVDYSIWKKLIKKIDLHSLAKKIENANATEINKLLEVIALQETVGKQLINNMDVDKIALRIDAGPDVLPLINLLENFMELNEDFARKLLKKIDKEKLASKINQEPKNLRKYILKVLSGRSGTEKLTSKIES
;
A
#
# COMPACT_ATOMS: atom_id res chain seq x y z
N MET A 1 3.54 35.84 8.44
CA MET A 1 4.49 35.36 7.41
C MET A 1 4.89 33.94 7.79
N ILE A 2 4.65 32.96 6.93
CA ILE A 2 5.04 31.56 7.22
C ILE A 2 6.56 31.46 7.14
N ASN A 3 7.20 30.98 8.22
CA ASN A 3 8.64 30.73 8.23
C ASN A 3 8.94 29.40 7.52
N PHE A 4 9.53 29.47 6.32
CA PHE A 4 9.84 28.30 5.49
C PHE A 4 10.87 27.36 6.13
N GLU A 5 11.85 27.92 6.86
CA GLU A 5 12.88 27.12 7.53
C GLU A 5 12.25 26.18 8.56
N ASN A 6 11.32 26.71 9.37
CA ASN A 6 10.59 25.92 10.34
C ASN A 6 9.79 24.77 9.70
N LEU A 7 9.22 24.99 8.50
CA LEU A 7 8.40 23.96 7.83
C LEU A 7 9.22 22.75 7.35
N LYS A 8 10.42 22.96 6.79
CA LYS A 8 11.27 21.83 6.40
C LYS A 8 11.89 21.15 7.62
N GLU A 9 12.21 21.91 8.66
CA GLU A 9 12.65 21.35 9.95
C GLU A 9 11.59 20.45 10.58
N MET A 10 10.31 20.84 10.51
CA MET A 10 9.21 19.98 10.96
C MET A 10 9.22 18.62 10.25
N ILE A 11 9.54 18.53 8.95
CA ILE A 11 9.68 17.23 8.26
C ILE A 11 10.96 16.50 8.70
N ASN A 12 12.05 17.22 8.88
CA ASN A 12 13.35 16.65 9.21
C ASN A 12 13.40 16.10 10.64
N GLU A 13 12.72 16.74 11.58
CA GLU A 13 12.77 16.41 13.00
C GLU A 13 11.58 15.58 13.49
N GLU A 14 10.43 15.59 12.80
CA GLU A 14 9.27 14.77 13.18
C GLU A 14 9.55 13.27 12.96
N PRO A 15 9.66 12.43 14.01
CA PRO A 15 10.03 11.02 13.87
C PRO A 15 8.97 10.18 13.16
N SER A 16 7.68 10.53 13.27
CA SER A 16 6.59 9.71 12.73
C SER A 16 6.31 10.02 11.26
N THR A 17 6.28 8.99 10.43
CA THR A 17 5.87 9.15 9.02
C THR A 17 4.42 9.60 8.88
N TRP A 18 3.54 9.19 9.80
CA TRP A 18 2.16 9.62 9.84
C TRP A 18 2.05 11.14 10.02
N ALA A 19 2.76 11.67 11.02
CA ALA A 19 2.81 13.10 11.30
C ALA A 19 3.44 13.89 10.14
N VAL A 20 4.52 13.38 9.54
CA VAL A 20 5.09 13.96 8.31
C VAL A 20 4.05 14.02 7.17
N GLY A 21 3.30 12.93 6.95
CA GLY A 21 2.23 12.91 5.96
C GLY A 21 1.16 13.99 6.21
N HIS A 22 0.81 14.21 7.48
CA HIS A 22 -0.13 15.26 7.87
C HIS A 22 0.43 16.66 7.64
N ILE A 23 1.69 16.91 7.98
CA ILE A 23 2.37 18.18 7.70
C ILE A 23 2.33 18.47 6.19
N ILE A 24 2.70 17.49 5.36
CA ILE A 24 2.65 17.62 3.89
C ILE A 24 1.24 17.94 3.43
N LYS A 25 0.22 17.21 3.91
CA LYS A 25 -1.18 17.41 3.54
C LYS A 25 -1.66 18.82 3.90
N ILE A 26 -1.38 19.29 5.13
CA ILE A 26 -1.79 20.60 5.63
C ILE A 26 -1.13 21.71 4.79
N VAL A 27 0.19 21.65 4.61
CA VAL A 27 0.92 22.67 3.85
C VAL A 27 0.49 22.67 2.38
N ARG A 28 0.26 21.50 1.77
CA ARG A 28 -0.27 21.39 0.39
C ARG A 28 -1.64 22.06 0.26
N ASN A 29 -2.55 21.80 1.20
CA ASN A 29 -3.90 22.36 1.18
C ASN A 29 -3.88 23.88 1.38
N PHE A 30 -2.89 24.41 2.10
CA PHE A 30 -2.67 25.84 2.21
C PHE A 30 -2.03 26.43 0.94
N SER A 31 -0.94 25.83 0.46
CA SER A 31 -0.23 26.25 -0.76
C SER A 31 0.65 25.14 -1.32
N LEU A 32 0.28 24.64 -2.50
CA LEU A 32 1.07 23.65 -3.24
C LEU A 32 2.50 24.14 -3.55
N THR A 33 2.65 25.43 -3.89
CA THR A 33 3.96 26.03 -4.19
C THR A 33 4.88 26.01 -2.97
N ILE A 34 4.35 26.39 -1.79
CA ILE A 34 5.09 26.34 -0.52
C ILE A 34 5.46 24.90 -0.18
N CYS A 35 4.52 23.97 -0.31
CA CYS A 35 4.76 22.56 -0.02
C CYS A 35 5.85 21.95 -0.92
N ARG A 36 5.83 22.25 -2.22
CA ARG A 36 6.88 21.81 -3.16
C ARG A 36 8.25 22.36 -2.80
N ARG A 37 8.33 23.65 -2.43
CA ARG A 37 9.60 24.25 -2.00
C ARG A 37 10.12 23.59 -0.74
N MET A 38 9.28 23.44 0.28
CA MET A 38 9.61 22.74 1.54
C MET A 38 10.18 21.34 1.28
N LEU A 39 9.56 20.55 0.40
CA LEU A 39 10.02 19.20 0.07
C LEU A 39 11.33 19.16 -0.72
N ARG A 40 11.64 20.17 -1.53
CA ARG A 40 12.92 20.26 -2.26
C ARG A 40 14.09 20.54 -1.34
N GLU A 41 13.83 21.23 -0.24
CA GLU A 41 14.83 21.59 0.77
C GLU A 41 14.90 20.59 1.93
N ALA A 42 13.91 19.69 2.07
CA ALA A 42 13.90 18.64 3.08
C ALA A 42 14.97 17.57 2.80
N ASP A 43 15.49 16.97 3.88
CA ASP A 43 16.48 15.89 3.77
C ASP A 43 15.78 14.56 3.48
N LEU A 44 15.82 14.15 2.21
CA LEU A 44 15.24 12.87 1.77
C LEU A 44 15.92 11.65 2.39
N ASN A 45 17.18 11.75 2.84
CA ASN A 45 17.83 10.65 3.54
C ASN A 45 17.28 10.53 4.96
N LYS A 46 17.02 11.64 5.67
CA LYS A 46 16.27 11.60 6.94
C LYS A 46 14.86 11.02 6.74
N LEU A 47 14.15 11.40 5.67
CA LEU A 47 12.82 10.83 5.41
C LEU A 47 12.87 9.34 5.05
N LYS A 48 13.83 8.91 4.24
CA LYS A 48 14.10 7.48 3.99
C LYS A 48 14.33 6.73 5.31
N GLN A 49 15.14 7.31 6.20
CA GLN A 49 15.46 6.72 7.49
C GLN A 49 14.19 6.54 8.35
N LYS A 50 13.32 7.54 8.39
CA LYS A 50 12.02 7.45 9.07
C LYS A 50 11.14 6.33 8.51
N ILE A 51 11.06 6.19 7.18
CA ILE A 51 10.33 5.09 6.55
C ILE A 51 10.94 3.72 6.93
N ARG A 52 12.27 3.64 7.02
CA ARG A 52 12.98 2.44 7.45
C ARG A 52 12.71 2.11 8.92
N ASP A 53 12.48 3.08 9.78
CA ASP A 53 12.29 2.85 11.22
C ASP A 53 10.82 2.74 11.61
N GLU A 54 9.91 3.28 10.81
CA GLU A 54 8.46 3.28 11.07
C GLU A 54 7.87 1.87 11.02
N ILE A 55 7.26 1.43 12.13
CA ILE A 55 6.60 0.12 12.20
C ILE A 55 5.22 0.17 11.51
N ASN A 56 4.55 1.33 11.57
CA ASN A 56 3.21 1.49 11.05
C ASN A 56 3.20 1.66 9.51
N ILE A 57 2.80 0.60 8.80
CA ILE A 57 2.65 0.61 7.33
C ILE A 57 1.65 1.66 6.86
N TRP A 58 0.59 1.94 7.62
CA TRP A 58 -0.36 3.00 7.29
C TRP A 58 0.31 4.38 7.28
N GLY A 59 1.15 4.65 8.27
CA GLY A 59 1.99 5.86 8.35
C GLY A 59 2.87 6.05 7.12
N VAL A 60 3.60 4.98 6.75
CA VAL A 60 4.46 4.96 5.56
C VAL A 60 3.65 5.21 4.29
N SER A 61 2.53 4.50 4.12
CA SER A 61 1.66 4.61 2.95
C SER A 61 1.10 6.02 2.80
N PHE A 62 0.62 6.60 3.90
CA PHE A 62 0.07 7.94 3.92
C PHE A 62 1.13 9.00 3.60
N CYS A 63 2.30 8.92 4.23
CA CYS A 63 3.42 9.82 3.97
C CYS A 63 3.83 9.81 2.49
N LEU A 64 4.05 8.61 1.92
CA LEU A 64 4.43 8.44 0.52
C LEU A 64 3.32 8.93 -0.42
N GLY A 65 2.06 8.65 -0.09
CA GLY A 65 0.91 9.08 -0.87
C GLY A 65 0.78 10.61 -0.92
N GLU A 66 0.95 11.30 0.21
CA GLU A 66 0.92 12.76 0.23
C GLU A 66 2.13 13.35 -0.51
N LEU A 67 3.30 12.73 -0.42
CA LEU A 67 4.48 13.14 -1.19
C LEU A 67 4.23 13.04 -2.71
N ALA A 68 3.69 11.90 -3.17
CA ALA A 68 3.38 11.67 -4.58
C ALA A 68 2.38 12.70 -5.14
N LYS A 69 1.40 13.12 -4.33
CA LYS A 69 0.41 14.15 -4.71
C LYS A 69 1.01 15.55 -4.83
N VAL A 70 2.11 15.85 -4.11
CA VAL A 70 2.74 17.17 -4.15
C VAL A 70 3.79 17.26 -5.26
N ASP A 71 4.73 16.31 -5.27
CA ASP A 71 5.84 16.28 -6.23
C ASP A 71 6.26 14.84 -6.52
N TYR A 72 5.75 14.32 -7.64
CA TYR A 72 6.05 12.97 -8.11
C TYR A 72 7.56 12.73 -8.36
N SER A 73 8.33 13.76 -8.73
CA SER A 73 9.77 13.62 -8.97
C SER A 73 10.52 13.36 -7.67
N ILE A 74 10.15 14.07 -6.60
CA ILE A 74 10.70 13.86 -5.25
C ILE A 74 10.31 12.48 -4.73
N TRP A 75 9.02 12.15 -4.83
CA TRP A 75 8.53 10.82 -4.44
C TRP A 75 9.27 9.70 -5.18
N LYS A 76 9.46 9.82 -6.50
CA LYS A 76 10.18 8.84 -7.33
C LYS A 76 11.65 8.71 -6.93
N LYS A 77 12.30 9.80 -6.54
CA LYS A 77 13.68 9.76 -6.01
C LYS A 77 13.75 9.05 -4.66
N LEU A 78 12.78 9.29 -3.78
CA LEU A 78 12.72 8.65 -2.47
C LEU A 78 12.43 7.16 -2.58
N ILE A 79 11.41 6.76 -3.34
CA ILE A 79 10.95 5.37 -3.42
C ILE A 79 12.07 4.44 -3.93
N LYS A 80 12.88 4.90 -4.89
CA LYS A 80 14.04 4.16 -5.41
C LYS A 80 15.16 3.92 -4.39
N LYS A 81 15.17 4.68 -3.30
CA LYS A 81 16.18 4.58 -2.24
C LYS A 81 15.69 3.78 -1.04
N ILE A 82 14.40 3.44 -0.96
CA ILE A 82 13.84 2.66 0.15
C ILE A 82 14.39 1.23 0.09
N ASP A 83 14.70 0.68 1.25
CA ASP A 83 15.02 -0.74 1.39
C ASP A 83 13.73 -1.56 1.29
N LEU A 84 13.49 -2.13 0.10
CA LEU A 84 12.29 -2.91 -0.19
C LEU A 84 12.24 -4.24 0.58
N HIS A 85 13.40 -4.79 0.97
CA HIS A 85 13.43 -6.03 1.74
C HIS A 85 12.93 -5.78 3.16
N SER A 86 13.46 -4.76 3.84
CA SER A 86 12.98 -4.33 5.15
C SER A 86 11.49 -3.94 5.10
N LEU A 87 11.07 -3.21 4.06
CA LEU A 87 9.67 -2.85 3.88
C LEU A 87 8.76 -4.07 3.71
N ALA A 88 9.16 -5.07 2.91
CA ALA A 88 8.41 -6.32 2.76
C ALA A 88 8.21 -7.04 4.10
N LYS A 89 9.24 -7.10 4.97
CA LYS A 89 9.11 -7.70 6.31
C LYS A 89 8.13 -6.98 7.23
N LYS A 90 7.95 -5.67 7.07
CA LYS A 90 6.92 -4.93 7.79
C LYS A 90 5.52 -5.24 7.25
N ILE A 91 5.38 -5.31 5.93
CA ILE A 91 4.12 -5.66 5.24
C ILE A 91 3.61 -7.03 5.66
N GLU A 92 4.50 -8.01 5.86
CA GLU A 92 4.15 -9.37 6.35
C GLU A 92 3.41 -9.37 7.70
N ASN A 93 3.47 -8.26 8.46
CA ASN A 93 2.77 -8.09 9.74
C ASN A 93 1.54 -7.19 9.66
N ALA A 94 1.28 -6.57 8.51
CA ALA A 94 0.18 -5.65 8.30
C ALA A 94 -1.11 -6.37 7.87
N ASN A 95 -2.25 -5.69 8.01
CA ASN A 95 -3.52 -6.20 7.51
C ASN A 95 -3.72 -5.91 6.01
N ALA A 96 -4.69 -6.58 5.37
CA ALA A 96 -4.93 -6.44 3.93
C ALA A 96 -5.14 -4.98 3.47
N THR A 97 -5.83 -4.17 4.27
CA THR A 97 -6.09 -2.75 3.97
C THR A 97 -4.81 -1.93 3.95
N GLU A 98 -3.94 -2.12 4.94
CA GLU A 98 -2.63 -1.44 5.03
C GLU A 98 -1.72 -1.85 3.86
N ILE A 99 -1.65 -3.14 3.57
CA ILE A 99 -0.86 -3.68 2.44
C ILE A 99 -1.37 -3.07 1.13
N ASN A 100 -2.69 -3.11 0.91
CA ASN A 100 -3.30 -2.57 -0.30
C ASN A 100 -2.99 -1.08 -0.47
N LYS A 101 -3.10 -0.29 0.61
CA LYS A 101 -2.82 1.15 0.56
C LYS A 101 -1.38 1.46 0.23
N LEU A 102 -0.43 0.68 0.76
CA LEU A 102 0.97 0.84 0.43
C LEU A 102 1.24 0.49 -1.04
N LEU A 103 0.67 -0.63 -1.51
CA LEU A 103 0.84 -1.07 -2.89
C LEU A 103 0.28 -0.04 -3.89
N GLU A 104 -0.90 0.54 -3.63
CA GLU A 104 -1.46 1.61 -4.48
C GLU A 104 -0.48 2.77 -4.69
N VAL A 105 0.27 3.13 -3.64
CA VAL A 105 1.23 4.23 -3.71
C VAL A 105 2.53 3.78 -4.39
N ILE A 106 3.04 2.61 -4.07
CA ILE A 106 4.31 2.10 -4.62
C ILE A 106 4.17 1.70 -6.09
N ALA A 107 3.01 1.19 -6.49
CA ALA A 107 2.67 0.77 -7.86
C ALA A 107 2.70 1.93 -8.86
N LEU A 108 2.65 3.19 -8.40
CA LEU A 108 2.95 4.36 -9.24
C LEU A 108 4.34 4.29 -9.90
N GLN A 109 5.23 3.42 -9.39
CA GLN A 109 6.43 2.92 -10.07
C GLN A 109 6.35 1.40 -10.10
N GLU A 110 5.73 0.87 -11.15
CA GLU A 110 5.46 -0.56 -11.34
C GLU A 110 6.67 -1.46 -11.06
N THR A 111 7.87 -1.06 -11.50
CA THR A 111 9.11 -1.82 -11.25
C THR A 111 9.46 -1.95 -9.77
N VAL A 112 9.21 -0.91 -8.98
CA VAL A 112 9.41 -0.93 -7.53
C VAL A 112 8.33 -1.78 -6.85
N GLY A 113 7.07 -1.68 -7.32
CA GLY A 113 5.98 -2.55 -6.86
C GLY A 113 6.27 -4.03 -7.07
N LYS A 114 6.75 -4.39 -8.26
CA LYS A 114 7.20 -5.75 -8.61
C LYS A 114 8.32 -6.24 -7.70
N GLN A 115 9.36 -5.42 -7.51
CA GLN A 115 10.48 -5.75 -6.64
C GLN A 115 10.04 -5.92 -5.18
N LEU A 116 9.12 -5.09 -4.70
CA LEU A 116 8.59 -5.22 -3.35
C LEU A 116 7.85 -6.54 -3.15
N ILE A 117 6.96 -6.92 -4.08
CA ILE A 117 6.23 -8.19 -4.00
C ILE A 117 7.17 -9.39 -4.05
N ASN A 118 8.23 -9.33 -4.85
CA ASN A 118 9.24 -10.39 -4.90
C ASN A 118 9.99 -10.59 -3.57
N ASN A 119 9.98 -9.60 -2.67
CA ASN A 119 10.57 -9.71 -1.34
C ASN A 119 9.57 -10.19 -0.27
N MET A 120 8.27 -10.31 -0.59
CA MET A 120 7.26 -10.73 0.37
C MET A 120 7.21 -12.24 0.52
N ASP A 121 6.98 -12.69 1.75
CA ASP A 121 6.64 -14.08 2.05
C ASP A 121 5.15 -14.36 1.83
N VAL A 122 4.84 -15.13 0.78
CA VAL A 122 3.46 -15.47 0.41
C VAL A 122 2.71 -16.23 1.51
N ASP A 123 3.39 -17.03 2.33
CA ASP A 123 2.77 -17.79 3.42
C ASP A 123 2.29 -16.85 4.53
N LYS A 124 3.12 -15.87 4.88
CA LYS A 124 2.74 -14.87 5.88
C LYS A 124 1.62 -13.97 5.39
N ILE A 125 1.66 -13.55 4.12
CA ILE A 125 0.58 -12.74 3.53
C ILE A 125 -0.74 -13.52 3.52
N ALA A 126 -0.73 -14.82 3.18
CA ALA A 126 -1.92 -15.66 3.24
C ALA A 126 -2.53 -15.70 4.65
N LEU A 127 -1.70 -15.92 5.68
CA LEU A 127 -2.15 -15.92 7.08
C LEU A 127 -2.80 -14.60 7.50
N ARG A 128 -2.25 -13.45 7.07
CA ARG A 128 -2.80 -12.12 7.39
C ARG A 128 -4.13 -11.87 6.68
N ILE A 129 -4.24 -12.30 5.43
CA ILE A 129 -5.46 -12.19 4.64
C ILE A 129 -6.60 -12.98 5.27
N ASP A 130 -6.36 -14.22 5.70
CA ASP A 130 -7.41 -15.05 6.27
C ASP A 130 -7.94 -14.50 7.60
N ALA A 131 -7.10 -13.76 8.34
CA ALA A 131 -7.45 -13.15 9.63
C ALA A 131 -8.30 -11.86 9.49
N GLY A 132 -8.24 -11.15 8.36
CA GLY A 132 -8.93 -9.86 8.19
C GLY A 132 -10.46 -9.99 8.04
N PRO A 133 -11.26 -9.07 8.62
CA PRO A 133 -12.72 -9.14 8.51
C PRO A 133 -13.25 -8.67 7.14
N ASP A 134 -12.57 -7.72 6.50
CA ASP A 134 -13.11 -7.00 5.35
C ASP A 134 -12.81 -7.66 4.00
N VAL A 135 -13.86 -7.91 3.20
CA VAL A 135 -13.73 -8.55 1.88
C VAL A 135 -13.19 -7.59 0.83
N LEU A 136 -13.68 -6.35 0.78
CA LEU A 136 -13.31 -5.41 -0.28
C LEU A 136 -11.80 -5.08 -0.30
N PRO A 137 -11.13 -4.76 0.82
CA PRO A 137 -9.68 -4.55 0.83
C PRO A 137 -8.89 -5.78 0.37
N LEU A 138 -9.37 -6.98 0.69
CA LEU A 138 -8.77 -8.22 0.24
C LEU A 138 -8.88 -8.39 -1.28
N ILE A 139 -10.05 -8.13 -1.87
CA ILE A 139 -10.24 -8.25 -3.32
C ILE A 139 -9.36 -7.23 -4.06
N ASN A 140 -9.30 -5.99 -3.58
CA ASN A 140 -8.40 -4.97 -4.14
C ASN A 140 -6.93 -5.38 -4.02
N LEU A 141 -6.54 -5.98 -2.89
CA LEU A 141 -5.19 -6.48 -2.69
C LEU A 141 -4.84 -7.59 -3.68
N LEU A 142 -5.74 -8.55 -3.89
CA LEU A 142 -5.56 -9.62 -4.87
C LEU A 142 -5.46 -9.07 -6.30
N GLU A 143 -6.27 -8.07 -6.64
CA GLU A 143 -6.19 -7.38 -7.93
C GLU A 143 -4.83 -6.71 -8.13
N ASN A 144 -4.36 -5.93 -7.15
CA ASN A 144 -3.04 -5.30 -7.16
C ASN A 144 -1.90 -6.32 -7.29
N PHE A 145 -1.98 -7.46 -6.56
CA PHE A 145 -0.99 -8.51 -6.71
C PHE A 145 -1.02 -9.12 -8.10
N MET A 146 -2.18 -9.34 -8.71
CA MET A 146 -2.26 -9.90 -10.06
C MET A 146 -1.72 -8.96 -11.13
N GLU A 147 -1.95 -7.65 -11.00
CA GLU A 147 -1.41 -6.65 -11.93
C GLU A 147 0.10 -6.53 -11.84
N LEU A 148 0.64 -6.55 -10.61
CA LEU A 148 2.07 -6.37 -10.39
C LEU A 148 2.84 -7.68 -10.52
N ASN A 149 2.34 -8.79 -10.00
CA ASN A 149 3.01 -10.08 -9.96
C ASN A 149 2.01 -11.24 -9.93
N GLU A 150 1.55 -11.63 -11.13
CA GLU A 150 0.57 -12.69 -11.32
C GLU A 150 0.98 -14.02 -10.66
N ASP A 151 2.27 -14.39 -10.72
CA ASP A 151 2.77 -15.63 -10.10
C ASP A 151 2.64 -15.60 -8.57
N PHE A 152 2.96 -14.47 -7.94
CA PHE A 152 2.76 -14.29 -6.51
C PHE A 152 1.28 -14.39 -6.16
N ALA A 153 0.41 -13.73 -6.91
CA ALA A 153 -1.04 -13.78 -6.70
C ALA A 153 -1.60 -15.20 -6.85
N ARG A 154 -1.15 -15.96 -7.86
CA ARG A 154 -1.53 -17.37 -8.05
C ARG A 154 -1.07 -18.25 -6.89
N LYS A 155 0.16 -18.04 -6.38
CA LYS A 155 0.66 -18.74 -5.20
C LYS A 155 -0.17 -18.41 -3.95
N LEU A 156 -0.55 -17.13 -3.79
CA LEU A 156 -1.39 -16.67 -2.70
C LEU A 156 -2.80 -17.29 -2.75
N LEU A 157 -3.46 -17.26 -3.90
CA LEU A 157 -4.77 -17.88 -4.13
C LEU A 157 -4.79 -19.39 -3.84
N LYS A 158 -3.65 -20.07 -4.01
CA LYS A 158 -3.51 -21.50 -3.65
C LYS A 158 -3.47 -21.72 -2.14
N LYS A 159 -3.00 -20.74 -1.36
CA LYS A 159 -2.78 -20.84 0.09
C LYS A 159 -3.96 -20.34 0.93
N ILE A 160 -4.73 -19.37 0.44
CA ILE A 160 -5.90 -18.86 1.16
C ILE A 160 -7.01 -19.90 1.26
N ASP A 161 -7.76 -19.84 2.36
CA ASP A 161 -8.96 -20.65 2.56
C ASP A 161 -10.12 -20.14 1.67
N LYS A 162 -10.37 -20.87 0.58
CA LYS A 162 -11.40 -20.52 -0.41
C LYS A 162 -12.81 -20.61 0.16
N GLU A 163 -13.05 -21.47 1.15
CA GLU A 163 -14.37 -21.63 1.77
C GLU A 163 -14.66 -20.46 2.70
N LYS A 164 -13.68 -20.11 3.53
CA LYS A 164 -13.74 -18.92 4.37
C LYS A 164 -13.92 -17.66 3.53
N LEU A 165 -13.16 -17.52 2.44
CA LEU A 165 -13.28 -16.36 1.56
C LEU A 165 -14.63 -16.32 0.85
N ALA A 166 -15.11 -17.43 0.28
CA ALA A 166 -16.43 -17.50 -0.35
C ALA A 166 -17.54 -17.16 0.65
N SER A 167 -17.47 -17.68 1.88
CA SER A 167 -18.42 -17.38 2.95
C SER A 167 -18.49 -15.89 3.26
N LYS A 168 -17.32 -15.22 3.40
CA LYS A 168 -17.27 -13.76 3.61
C LYS A 168 -17.88 -13.00 2.42
N ILE A 169 -17.52 -13.37 1.19
CA ILE A 169 -18.07 -12.74 -0.03
C ILE A 169 -19.60 -12.91 -0.13
N ASN A 170 -20.12 -14.06 0.32
CA ASN A 170 -21.56 -14.34 0.32
C ASN A 170 -22.34 -13.56 1.38
N GLN A 171 -21.66 -12.96 2.36
CA GLN A 171 -22.27 -12.04 3.33
C GLN A 171 -22.33 -10.61 2.80
N GLU A 172 -21.59 -10.29 1.72
CA GLU A 172 -21.57 -8.94 1.14
C GLU A 172 -22.85 -8.61 0.34
N PRO A 173 -23.20 -7.31 0.24
CA PRO A 173 -24.27 -6.83 -0.62
C PRO A 173 -24.16 -7.34 -2.06
N LYS A 174 -25.31 -7.63 -2.69
CA LYS A 174 -25.39 -8.24 -4.04
C LYS A 174 -24.57 -7.49 -5.09
N ASN A 175 -24.56 -6.16 -5.05
CA ASN A 175 -23.77 -5.32 -5.96
C ASN A 175 -22.25 -5.53 -5.77
N LEU A 176 -21.79 -5.60 -4.52
CA LEU A 176 -20.38 -5.86 -4.21
C LEU A 176 -20.00 -7.28 -4.61
N ARG A 177 -20.81 -8.29 -4.29
CA ARG A 177 -20.57 -9.68 -4.75
C ARG A 177 -20.46 -9.79 -6.26
N LYS A 178 -21.34 -9.13 -7.02
CA LYS A 178 -21.28 -9.10 -8.48
C LYS A 178 -19.99 -8.45 -8.99
N TYR A 179 -19.54 -7.37 -8.35
CA TYR A 179 -18.25 -6.75 -8.66
C TYR A 179 -17.09 -7.71 -8.38
N ILE A 180 -17.08 -8.37 -7.22
CA ILE A 180 -16.04 -9.33 -6.83
C ILE A 180 -15.98 -10.49 -7.82
N LEU A 181 -17.12 -11.09 -8.15
CA LEU A 181 -17.22 -12.12 -9.19
C LEU A 181 -16.65 -11.61 -10.52
N LYS A 182 -16.97 -10.39 -10.93
CA LYS A 182 -16.41 -9.80 -12.16
C LYS A 182 -14.88 -9.66 -12.10
N VAL A 183 -14.32 -9.26 -10.96
CA VAL A 183 -12.86 -9.11 -10.77
C VAL A 183 -12.16 -10.46 -10.82
N LEU A 184 -12.77 -11.49 -10.21
CA LEU A 184 -12.21 -12.84 -10.14
C LEU A 184 -12.40 -13.64 -11.44
N SER A 185 -13.54 -13.47 -12.12
CA SER A 185 -13.89 -14.19 -13.34
C SER A 185 -12.93 -13.85 -14.48
N GLY A 186 -12.31 -14.87 -15.06
CA GLY A 186 -11.32 -14.73 -16.12
C GLY A 186 -9.87 -14.62 -15.63
N ARG A 187 -9.63 -14.63 -14.31
CA ARG A 187 -8.28 -14.69 -13.75
C ARG A 187 -7.93 -16.13 -13.40
N SER A 188 -6.79 -16.62 -13.86
CA SER A 188 -6.42 -18.01 -13.64
C SER A 188 -6.18 -18.31 -12.16
N GLY A 189 -6.72 -19.44 -11.68
CA GLY A 189 -6.59 -19.87 -10.29
C GLY A 189 -7.73 -19.41 -9.38
N THR A 190 -8.70 -18.64 -9.89
CA THR A 190 -9.91 -18.23 -9.16
C THR A 190 -11.11 -19.14 -9.42
N GLU A 191 -11.02 -20.12 -10.33
CA GLU A 191 -12.17 -20.87 -10.86
C GLU A 191 -12.94 -21.59 -9.74
N LYS A 192 -12.21 -22.23 -8.83
CA LYS A 192 -12.78 -22.91 -7.65
C LYS A 192 -13.38 -21.94 -6.62
N LEU A 193 -12.90 -20.70 -6.56
CA LEU A 193 -13.44 -19.68 -5.66
C LEU A 193 -14.73 -19.10 -6.26
N THR A 194 -14.72 -18.76 -7.55
CA THR A 194 -15.89 -18.28 -8.29
C THR A 194 -17.04 -19.29 -8.19
N SER A 195 -16.78 -20.58 -8.41
CA SER A 195 -17.81 -21.63 -8.30
C SER A 195 -18.44 -21.75 -6.91
N LYS A 196 -17.68 -21.45 -5.83
CA LYS A 196 -18.17 -21.49 -4.45
C LYS A 196 -18.98 -20.24 -4.06
N ILE A 197 -18.80 -19.13 -4.78
CA ILE A 197 -19.58 -17.90 -4.55
C ILE A 197 -20.91 -17.96 -5.32
N GLU A 198 -20.93 -18.65 -6.45
CA GLU A 198 -22.12 -18.83 -7.30
C GLU A 198 -23.06 -19.95 -6.83
N SER A 199 -22.57 -20.89 -6.01
CA SER A 199 -23.35 -21.96 -5.37
C SER A 199 -24.11 -21.48 -4.13
#